data_AF-A0A2D6SST3-F1
#
_entry.id   AF-A0A2D6SST3-F1
#
_cell.length_a   1.000
_cell.length_b   1.000
_cell.length_c   1.000
_cell.angle_alpha   90.00
_cell.angle_beta   90.00
_cell.angle_gamma   90.00
#
_symmetry.space_group_name_H-M   'P 1'
#
loop_
_entity.id
_entity.type
_entity.pdbx_description
1 polymer ?
#
loop_
_entity_poly.entity_id
_entity_poly.type
_entity_poly.pdbx_seq_one_letter_code
_entity_poly.pdbx_strand_id
1 'polypeptide(L)'
;EPGKCIKCELCIKIAEAESEPLGLSFVGRGFDVVVAAPFDGGMDDGLTQVAEKCVAACPTAALSFGRRRDEPALVQLNIPVGAGGGS
;
A
#
# COMPACT_ATOMS: atom_id res chain seq x y z
N GLU A 1 3.23 -0.97 3.01
CA GLU A 1 3.61 -2.36 3.40
C GLU A 1 2.70 -2.92 4.51
N PRO A 2 1.62 -3.65 4.16
CA PRO A 2 0.67 -4.21 5.13
C PRO A 2 1.31 -5.12 6.20
N GLY A 3 2.35 -5.88 5.83
CA GLY A 3 3.06 -6.77 6.76
C GLY A 3 3.79 -6.07 7.91
N LYS A 4 3.98 -4.75 7.83
CA LYS A 4 4.54 -3.94 8.93
C LYS A 4 3.47 -3.39 9.86
N CYS A 5 2.19 -3.54 9.53
CA CYS A 5 1.11 -3.00 10.35
C CYS A 5 0.98 -3.79 11.65
N ILE A 6 1.14 -3.10 12.78
CA ILE A 6 0.96 -3.67 14.12
C ILE A 6 -0.46 -3.48 14.67
N LYS A 7 -1.42 -3.10 13.82
CA LYS A 7 -2.84 -2.94 14.17
C LYS A 7 -3.09 -1.92 15.32
N CYS A 8 -2.32 -0.83 15.33
CA CYS A 8 -2.41 0.22 16.36
C CYS A 8 -3.58 1.21 16.22
N GLU A 9 -4.36 1.11 15.14
CA GLU A 9 -5.54 1.96 14.85
C GLU A 9 -5.30 3.47 14.64
N LEU A 10 -4.07 3.97 14.70
CA LEU A 10 -3.81 5.41 14.57
C LEU A 10 -4.37 6.00 13.27
N CYS A 11 -4.19 5.31 12.15
CA CYS A 11 -4.75 5.73 10.86
C CYS A 11 -6.29 5.69 10.81
N ILE A 12 -6.92 4.75 11.52
CA ILE A 12 -8.37 4.66 11.65
C ILE A 12 -8.89 5.86 12.45
N LYS A 13 -8.27 6.15 13.60
CA LYS A 13 -8.64 7.28 14.47
C LYS A 13 -8.45 8.63 13.81
N ILE A 14 -7.40 8.79 13.01
CA ILE A 14 -7.18 10.02 12.22
C ILE A 14 -8.25 10.16 11.15
N ALA A 15 -8.54 9.10 10.40
CA ALA A 15 -9.59 9.12 9.37
C ALA A 15 -10.98 9.43 9.97
N GLU A 16 -11.29 8.87 11.14
CA GLU A 16 -12.52 9.14 11.87
C GLU A 16 -12.58 10.61 12.37
N ALA A 17 -11.52 11.08 13.02
CA ALA A 17 -11.46 12.44 13.59
C ALA A 17 -11.62 13.53 12.53
N GLU A 18 -11.18 13.26 11.30
CA GLU A 18 -11.23 14.19 10.17
C GLU A 18 -12.42 13.90 9.24
N SER A 19 -13.30 12.97 9.61
CA SER A 19 -14.51 12.61 8.87
C SER A 19 -14.25 12.20 7.42
N GLU A 20 -13.26 11.33 7.19
CA GLU A 20 -13.10 10.66 5.90
C GLU A 20 -14.41 9.95 5.51
N PRO A 21 -14.90 10.09 4.25
CA PRO A 21 -16.21 9.55 3.86
C PRO A 21 -16.33 8.04 4.04
N LEU A 22 -15.24 7.29 3.79
CA LEU A 22 -15.16 5.86 4.03
C LEU A 22 -14.25 5.52 5.21
N GLY A 23 -13.11 6.20 5.33
CA GLY A 23 -12.11 5.91 6.34
C GLY A 23 -11.49 4.51 6.20
N LEU A 24 -10.89 4.04 7.29
CA LEU A 24 -10.28 2.72 7.36
C LEU A 24 -10.91 1.91 8.50
N SER A 25 -10.88 0.59 8.38
CA SER A 25 -11.35 -0.33 9.42
C SER A 25 -10.53 -1.61 9.43
N PHE A 26 -10.79 -2.47 10.41
CA PHE A 26 -10.29 -3.84 10.38
C PHE A 26 -11.15 -4.70 9.45
N VAL A 27 -10.51 -5.34 8.48
CA VAL A 27 -11.13 -6.25 7.52
C VAL A 27 -10.58 -7.65 7.75
N GLY A 28 -11.46 -8.67 7.70
CA GLY A 28 -11.12 -10.06 7.95
C GLY A 28 -11.37 -10.52 9.38
N ARG A 29 -10.79 -11.67 9.76
CA ARG A 29 -10.98 -12.28 11.10
C ARG A 29 -9.73 -13.04 11.55
N GLY A 30 -9.53 -13.12 12.87
CA GLY A 30 -8.40 -13.85 13.45
C GLY A 30 -7.04 -13.29 13.02
N PHE A 31 -6.15 -14.18 12.57
CA PHE A 31 -4.81 -13.80 12.12
C PHE A 31 -4.82 -13.01 10.80
N ASP A 32 -5.86 -13.20 9.98
CA ASP A 32 -6.01 -12.59 8.66
C ASP A 32 -6.55 -11.15 8.71
N VAL A 33 -6.73 -10.58 9.91
CA VAL A 33 -7.17 -9.19 10.05
C VAL A 33 -6.12 -8.24 9.48
N VAL A 34 -6.55 -7.36 8.59
CA VAL A 34 -5.77 -6.27 8.01
C VAL A 34 -6.49 -4.93 8.21
N VAL A 35 -5.76 -3.82 8.07
CA VAL A 35 -6.36 -2.49 7.98
C VAL A 35 -6.54 -2.15 6.50
N ALA A 36 -7.77 -1.82 6.10
CA ALA A 36 -8.13 -1.43 4.74
C ALA A 36 -9.40 -0.57 4.74
N ALA A 37 -9.76 0.02 3.60
CA ALA A 37 -11.07 0.64 3.44
C ALA A 37 -12.17 -0.46 3.46
N PRO A 38 -13.39 -0.13 3.92
CA PRO A 38 -14.51 -1.07 3.89
C PRO A 38 -14.91 -1.45 2.44
N PHE A 39 -15.76 -2.48 2.31
CA PHE A 39 -16.31 -2.94 1.03
C PHE A 39 -15.25 -3.36 -0.01
N ASP A 40 -14.20 -4.04 0.46
CA ASP A 40 -13.08 -4.48 -0.37
C ASP A 40 -12.31 -3.32 -1.05
N GLY A 41 -12.43 -2.10 -0.51
CA GLY A 41 -11.75 -0.91 -0.99
C GLY A 41 -10.24 -0.89 -0.70
N GLY A 42 -9.51 -0.11 -1.50
CA GLY A 42 -8.09 0.14 -1.32
C GLY A 42 -7.79 1.24 -0.29
N MET A 43 -6.51 1.43 0.03
CA MET A 43 -6.07 2.53 0.91
C MET A 43 -6.44 3.90 0.37
N ASP A 44 -6.38 4.07 -0.95
CA ASP A 44 -6.68 5.35 -1.62
C ASP A 44 -8.17 5.71 -1.54
N ASP A 45 -9.06 4.70 -1.43
CA ASP A 45 -10.50 4.92 -1.25
C ASP A 45 -10.83 5.39 0.17
N GLY A 46 -10.06 4.93 1.17
CA GLY A 46 -10.28 5.22 2.58
C GLY A 46 -9.58 6.49 3.11
N LEU A 47 -8.55 6.98 2.41
CA LEU A 47 -7.71 8.10 2.84
C LEU A 47 -7.63 9.17 1.74
N THR A 48 -8.73 9.87 1.50
CA THR A 48 -8.83 10.84 0.39
C THR A 48 -8.26 12.22 0.73
N GLN A 49 -8.30 12.61 2.00
CA GLN A 49 -7.92 13.93 2.52
C GLN A 49 -6.77 13.84 3.53
N VAL A 50 -6.65 12.72 4.25
CA VAL A 50 -5.75 12.61 5.42
C VAL A 50 -4.58 11.65 5.23
N ALA A 51 -4.29 11.23 3.99
CA ALA A 51 -3.20 10.31 3.69
C ALA A 51 -1.86 10.75 4.30
N GLU A 52 -1.50 12.04 4.19
CA GLU A 52 -0.27 12.60 4.77
C GLU A 52 -0.21 12.46 6.29
N LYS A 53 -1.31 12.80 6.98
CA LYS A 53 -1.40 12.68 8.45
C LYS A 53 -1.25 11.22 8.88
N CYS A 54 -1.92 10.30 8.17
CA CYS A 54 -1.86 8.87 8.44
C CYS A 54 -0.47 8.26 8.19
N VAL A 55 0.23 8.68 7.13
CA VAL A 55 1.60 8.25 6.84
C VAL A 55 2.55 8.75 7.94
N ALA A 56 2.47 10.02 8.33
CA ALA A 56 3.32 10.59 9.37
C ALA A 56 3.09 9.94 10.75
N ALA A 57 1.84 9.56 11.06
CA ALA A 57 1.49 8.94 12.34
C ALA A 57 1.80 7.43 12.40
N CYS A 58 2.08 6.76 11.27
CA CYS A 58 2.27 5.31 11.25
C CYS A 58 3.62 4.92 11.89
N PRO A 59 3.63 4.25 13.07
CA PRO A 59 4.86 4.06 13.84
C PRO A 59 5.81 3.01 13.23
N THR A 60 5.33 2.21 12.28
CA THR A 60 6.07 1.11 11.66
C THR A 60 6.30 1.30 10.17
N ALA A 61 5.91 2.47 9.62
CA ALA A 61 5.91 2.74 8.18
C ALA A 61 5.15 1.66 7.36
N ALA A 62 4.04 1.15 7.92
CA ALA A 62 3.11 0.30 7.19
C ALA A 62 2.36 1.09 6.11
N LEU A 63 2.06 2.35 6.40
CA LEU A 63 1.58 3.33 5.42
C LEU A 63 2.76 4.12 4.87
N SER A 64 2.74 4.31 3.55
CA SER A 64 3.71 5.10 2.80
C SER A 64 3.06 5.54 1.50
N PHE A 65 3.45 6.69 0.97
CA PHE A 65 3.06 7.04 -0.39
C PHE A 65 3.59 5.99 -1.36
N GLY A 66 2.70 5.52 -2.23
CA GLY A 66 3.12 4.72 -3.37
C GLY A 66 4.13 5.55 -4.17
N ARG A 67 5.32 4.99 -4.42
CA ARG A 67 6.08 5.49 -5.57
C ARG A 67 5.21 5.19 -6.78
N ARG A 68 5.13 6.11 -7.76
CA ARG A 68 4.80 5.67 -9.11
C ARG A 68 5.69 4.47 -9.34
N ARG A 69 5.12 3.33 -9.74
CA ARG A 69 5.95 2.31 -10.35
C ARG A 69 6.62 3.07 -11.47
N ASP A 70 7.90 3.42 -11.30
CA ASP A 70 8.81 3.25 -12.41
C ASP A 70 8.49 1.83 -12.84
N GLU A 71 7.67 1.69 -13.90
CA GLU A 71 7.86 0.54 -14.78
C GLU A 71 9.37 0.43 -14.88
N PRO A 72 9.97 -0.75 -14.65
CA PRO A 72 11.33 -0.88 -15.10
C PRO A 72 11.23 -0.45 -16.56
N ALA A 73 11.80 0.71 -16.89
CA ALA A 73 12.16 1.01 -18.26
C ALA A 73 12.74 -0.31 -18.68
N LEU A 74 12.10 -0.97 -19.65
CA LEU A 74 12.63 -2.18 -20.25
C LEU A 74 14.02 -1.76 -20.68
N VAL A 75 15.00 -1.93 -19.79
CA VAL A 75 16.39 -1.74 -20.07
C VAL A 75 16.53 -2.84 -21.07
N GLN A 76 16.54 -2.44 -22.34
CA GLN A 76 16.82 -3.29 -23.45
C GLN A 76 18.15 -3.92 -23.10
N LEU A 77 18.06 -5.06 -22.44
CA LEU A 77 19.14 -6.00 -22.28
C LEU A 77 19.36 -6.45 -23.71
N ASN A 78 20.20 -5.69 -24.41
CA ASN A 78 20.86 -6.11 -25.63
C ASN A 78 21.84 -7.22 -25.22
N ILE A 79 21.30 -8.35 -24.78
CA ILE A 79 22.03 -9.60 -24.68
C ILE A 79 22.31 -9.93 -26.15
N PRO A 80 23.58 -9.92 -26.60
CA PRO A 80 23.86 -10.47 -27.91
C PRO A 80 23.46 -11.94 -27.82
N VAL A 81 22.37 -12.32 -28.50
CA VAL A 81 22.06 -13.72 -28.71
C VAL A 81 23.20 -14.24 -29.58
N GLY A 82 24.18 -14.87 -28.93
CA GLY A 82 25.33 -15.45 -29.58
C GLY A 82 24.85 -16.47 -30.58
N ALA A 83 25.27 -16.29 -31.83
CA ALA A 83 25.18 -17.33 -32.84
C ALA A 83 25.93 -18.58 -32.34
N GLY A 84 25.18 -19.63 -32.01
CA GLY A 84 25.65 -21.01 -31.99
C GLY A 84 24.53 -21.83 -32.63
N GLY A 85 24.69 -22.56 -33.74
CA GLY A 85 25.89 -23.15 -34.31
C GLY A 85 25.90 -24.65 -33.99
N GLY A 86 25.44 -25.48 -34.93
CA GLY A 86 25.54 -26.94 -34.94
C GLY A 86 24.28 -27.66 -34.42
N SER A 87 23.72 -28.68 -35.07
CA SER A 87 24.04 -29.39 -36.31
C SER A 87 22.75 -30.02 -36.84
#